data_AF-A0A821I4M2-F1
#
_entry.id   AF-A0A821I4M2-F1
#
_cell.length_a   1.000
_cell.length_b   1.000
_cell.length_c   1.000
_cell.angle_alpha   90.00
_cell.angle_beta   90.00
_cell.angle_gamma   90.00
#
_symmetry.space_group_name_H-M   'P 1'
#
loop_
_entity.id
_entity.type
_entity.pdbx_description
1 polymer ?
#
loop_
_entity_poly.entity_id
_entity_poly.type
_entity_poly.pdbx_seq_one_letter_code
_entity_poly.pdbx_strand_id
1 'polypeptide(L)'
;MRKFLKPNEYNKFETVLTIDVHTRDTVDILIHDGINEPHDFSWQCQLRFYWLSKEDNLFLQQCNGKFEYGYEHMGLNDRLVVTPLTDRIYLTVTQALSMFLDCAPAGPAGTGKTESIKDLAKAMGLLCVVTN
;
A
#
# COMPACT_ATOMS: atom_id res chain seq x y z
N MET A 1 3.47 -31.19 1.80
CA MET A 1 2.94 -31.64 0.49
C MET A 1 2.04 -30.51 -0.02
N ARG A 2 2.44 -29.74 -1.05
CA ARG A 2 1.62 -28.65 -1.61
C ARG A 2 0.33 -29.25 -2.18
N LYS A 3 -0.85 -28.86 -1.67
CA LYS A 3 -2.13 -29.25 -2.27
C LYS A 3 -2.24 -28.62 -3.65
N PHE A 4 -2.79 -29.34 -4.62
CA PHE A 4 -3.13 -28.78 -5.93
C PHE A 4 -4.27 -27.77 -5.76
N LEU A 5 -3.97 -26.49 -5.98
CA LEU A 5 -4.92 -25.37 -5.91
C LEU A 5 -5.46 -25.08 -7.31
N LYS A 6 -6.70 -24.60 -7.41
CA LYS A 6 -7.22 -24.05 -8.68
C LYS A 6 -6.45 -22.78 -9.07
N PRO A 7 -6.40 -22.41 -10.36
CA PRO A 7 -5.65 -21.22 -10.80
C PRO A 7 -6.00 -19.93 -10.03
N ASN A 8 -7.29 -19.65 -9.81
CA ASN A 8 -7.70 -18.47 -9.05
C ASN A 8 -7.35 -18.55 -7.55
N GLU A 9 -7.30 -19.75 -6.98
CA GLU A 9 -6.86 -19.93 -5.58
C GLU A 9 -5.36 -19.65 -5.50
N TYR A 10 -4.59 -20.15 -6.45
CA TYR A 10 -3.15 -19.90 -6.54
C TYR A 10 -2.84 -18.39 -6.61
N ASN A 11 -3.48 -17.66 -7.53
CA ASN A 11 -3.27 -16.20 -7.66
C ASN A 11 -3.67 -15.45 -6.38
N LYS A 12 -4.79 -15.84 -5.74
CA LYS A 12 -5.19 -15.27 -4.44
C LYS A 12 -4.10 -15.46 -3.39
N PHE A 13 -3.55 -16.67 -3.30
CA PHE A 13 -2.47 -16.97 -2.35
C PHE A 13 -1.21 -16.17 -2.65
N GLU A 14 -0.81 -16.01 -3.91
CA GLU A 14 0.34 -15.17 -4.27
C GLU A 14 0.13 -13.69 -3.91
N THR A 15 -1.06 -13.15 -4.18
CA THR A 15 -1.43 -11.78 -3.79
C THR A 15 -1.33 -11.58 -2.29
N VAL A 16 -1.95 -12.46 -1.49
CA VAL A 16 -1.92 -12.37 -0.02
C VAL A 16 -0.50 -12.53 0.50
N LEU A 17 0.26 -13.51 -0.01
CA LEU A 17 1.63 -13.77 0.42
C LEU A 17 2.55 -12.56 0.16
N THR A 18 2.36 -11.86 -0.96
CA THR A 18 3.13 -10.64 -1.27
C THR A 18 2.89 -9.55 -0.22
N ILE A 19 1.64 -9.36 0.21
CA ILE A 19 1.26 -8.37 1.24
C ILE A 19 1.75 -8.81 2.62
N ASP A 20 1.62 -10.10 2.95
CA ASP A 20 2.01 -10.66 4.24
C ASP A 20 3.52 -10.58 4.47
N VAL A 21 4.34 -10.83 3.43
CA VAL A 21 5.81 -10.70 3.54
C VAL A 21 6.20 -9.26 3.88
N HIS A 22 5.63 -8.28 3.19
CA HIS A 22 5.87 -6.87 3.52
C HIS A 22 5.42 -6.53 4.95
N THR A 23 4.24 -7.00 5.36
CA THR A 23 3.70 -6.76 6.72
C THR A 23 4.62 -7.33 7.80
N ARG A 24 5.12 -8.57 7.59
CA ARG A 24 6.10 -9.19 8.48
C ARG A 24 7.37 -8.35 8.58
N ASP A 25 7.94 -7.96 7.45
CA ASP A 25 9.19 -7.20 7.41
C ASP A 25 9.03 -5.84 8.13
N THR A 26 7.88 -5.17 7.98
CA THR A 26 7.54 -3.94 8.72
C THR A 26 7.46 -4.19 10.22
N VAL A 27 6.77 -5.26 10.66
CA VAL A 27 6.67 -5.60 12.08
C VAL A 27 8.04 -5.91 12.68
N ASP A 28 8.88 -6.66 11.97
CA ASP A 28 10.24 -6.98 12.42
C ASP A 28 11.08 -5.71 12.62
N ILE A 29 10.97 -4.73 11.71
CA ILE A 29 11.64 -3.42 11.84
C ILE A 29 11.14 -2.67 13.08
N LEU A 30 9.81 -2.60 13.29
CA LEU A 30 9.24 -1.89 14.45
C LEU A 30 9.67 -2.51 15.79
N ILE A 31 9.74 -3.84 15.85
CA ILE A 31 10.22 -4.57 17.03
C ILE A 31 11.70 -4.31 17.27
N HIS A 32 12.52 -4.44 16.21
CA HIS A 32 13.96 -4.21 16.29
C HIS A 32 14.29 -2.80 16.78
N ASP A 33 13.56 -1.79 16.28
CA ASP A 33 13.77 -0.39 16.62
C ASP A 33 13.09 0.03 17.94
N GLY A 34 12.39 -0.89 18.61
CA GLY A 34 11.76 -0.64 19.91
C GLY A 34 10.62 0.38 19.87
N ILE A 35 9.92 0.46 18.73
CA ILE A 35 8.81 1.40 18.53
C ILE A 35 7.58 0.93 19.29
N ASN A 36 7.16 1.72 20.27
CA ASN A 36 6.04 1.37 21.16
C ASN A 36 4.94 2.45 21.18
N GLU A 37 5.19 3.63 20.62
CA GLU A 37 4.23 4.72 20.61
C GLU A 37 3.54 4.85 19.25
N PRO A 38 2.22 5.03 19.20
CA PRO A 38 1.54 5.25 17.93
C PRO A 38 1.89 6.60 17.31
N HIS A 39 2.55 7.52 18.01
CA HIS A 39 2.98 8.80 17.46
C HIS A 39 4.37 8.73 16.82
N ASP A 40 5.11 7.61 16.97
CA ASP A 40 6.43 7.45 16.37
C ASP A 40 6.35 7.48 14.84
N PHE A 41 7.31 8.17 14.23
CA PHE A 41 7.36 8.32 12.79
C PHE A 41 7.43 6.96 12.07
N SER A 42 8.19 6.00 12.61
CA SER A 42 8.32 4.65 12.03
C SER A 42 6.98 3.92 11.90
N TRP A 43 6.03 4.18 12.81
CA TRP A 43 4.65 3.68 12.72
C TRP A 43 3.78 4.60 11.85
N GLN A 44 3.93 5.91 11.98
CA GLN A 44 3.15 6.90 11.24
C GLN A 44 3.39 6.86 9.73
N CYS A 45 4.61 6.54 9.29
CA CYS A 45 4.97 6.47 7.88
C CYS A 45 4.43 5.23 7.16
N GLN A 46 3.87 4.25 7.87
CA GLN A 46 3.23 3.08 7.28
C GLN A 46 1.84 3.42 6.72
N LEU A 47 1.48 2.83 5.57
CA LEU A 47 0.12 2.91 5.04
C LEU A 47 -0.80 1.98 5.85
N ARG A 48 -1.69 2.56 6.66
CA ARG A 48 -2.53 1.81 7.62
C ARG A 48 -3.99 1.90 7.25
N PHE A 49 -4.75 0.86 7.61
CA PHE A 49 -6.16 0.72 7.30
C PHE A 49 -6.97 0.66 8.59
N TYR A 50 -7.99 1.50 8.70
CA TYR A 50 -8.85 1.58 9.88
C TYR A 50 -10.31 1.52 9.46
N TRP A 51 -11.02 0.50 9.94
CA TRP A 51 -12.47 0.48 9.89
C TRP A 51 -13.03 1.36 11.01
N LEU A 52 -13.74 2.44 10.67
CA LEU A 52 -14.33 3.33 11.65
C LEU A 52 -15.83 3.05 11.76
N SER A 53 -16.26 2.44 12.86
CA SER A 53 -17.65 1.99 13.04
C SER A 53 -18.68 3.11 13.12
N LYS A 54 -18.28 4.36 13.41
CA LYS A 54 -19.22 5.50 13.44
C LYS A 54 -19.60 5.95 12.03
N GLU A 55 -18.63 5.92 11.12
CA GLU A 55 -18.77 6.27 9.71
C GLU A 55 -19.18 5.06 8.85
N ASP A 56 -19.13 3.85 9.40
CA ASP A 56 -19.34 2.58 8.70
C ASP A 56 -18.49 2.48 7.42
N ASN A 57 -17.22 2.91 7.53
CA ASN A 57 -16.34 3.06 6.38
C ASN A 57 -14.88 2.70 6.70
N LEU A 58 -14.14 2.29 5.67
CA LEU A 58 -12.71 2.03 5.69
C LEU A 58 -11.92 3.29 5.33
N PHE A 59 -10.98 3.66 6.20
CA PHE A 59 -10.07 4.78 5.98
C PHE A 59 -8.63 4.30 5.89
N LEU A 60 -7.88 4.91 4.98
CA LEU A 60 -6.42 4.81 4.95
C LEU A 60 -5.82 5.98 5.72
N GLN A 61 -4.75 5.71 6.46
CA GLN A 61 -3.97 6.75 7.14
C GLN A 61 -2.48 6.53 6.94
N GLN A 62 -1.78 7.59 6.55
CA GLN A 62 -0.32 7.63 6.45
C GLN A 62 0.15 9.03 6.81
N CYS A 63 1.01 9.13 7.83
CA CYS A 63 1.36 10.37 8.52
C CYS A 63 0.10 11.20 8.84
N ASN A 64 0.04 12.42 8.34
CA ASN A 64 -1.09 13.33 8.55
C ASN A 64 -2.21 13.15 7.50
N GLY A 65 -1.99 12.31 6.49
CA GLY A 65 -2.98 12.02 5.46
C GLY A 65 -4.03 11.03 5.94
N LYS A 66 -5.31 11.37 5.71
CA LYS A 66 -6.47 10.49 5.93
C LYS A 66 -7.28 10.45 4.64
N PHE A 67 -7.56 9.25 4.13
CA PHE A 67 -8.26 9.04 2.86
C PHE A 67 -9.39 8.02 3.06
N GLU A 68 -10.52 8.22 2.40
CA GLU A 68 -11.55 7.19 2.30
C GLU A 68 -11.12 6.13 1.29
N TYR A 69 -11.43 4.86 1.57
CA TYR A 69 -11.22 3.79 0.61
C TYR A 69 -12.21 3.94 -0.56
N GLY A 70 -11.74 3.81 -1.80
CA GLY A 70 -12.54 4.09 -2.99
C GLY A 70 -13.49 2.97 -3.44
N TYR A 71 -13.33 1.74 -2.93
CA TYR A 71 -14.15 0.57 -3.24
C TYR A 71 -14.24 0.18 -4.74
N GLU A 72 -13.30 0.63 -5.57
CA GLU A 72 -13.25 0.21 -6.98
C GLU A 72 -13.00 -1.30 -7.09
N HIS A 73 -13.87 -2.00 -7.82
CA HIS A 73 -13.71 -3.43 -8.04
C HIS A 73 -12.63 -3.70 -9.08
N MET A 74 -11.48 -4.19 -8.62
CA MET A 74 -10.35 -4.47 -9.51
C MET A 74 -10.26 -5.95 -9.92
N GLY A 75 -10.90 -6.87 -9.19
CA GLY A 75 -10.72 -8.31 -9.38
C GLY A 75 -9.38 -8.83 -8.86
N LEU A 76 -8.97 -10.03 -9.28
CA LEU A 76 -7.70 -10.65 -8.88
C LEU A 76 -6.54 -10.06 -9.69
N ASN A 77 -6.00 -8.94 -9.21
CA ASN A 77 -4.78 -8.35 -9.76
C ASN A 77 -3.58 -8.70 -8.90
N ASP A 78 -2.46 -8.90 -9.57
CA ASP A 78 -1.16 -9.05 -8.92
C ASP A 78 -0.81 -7.77 -8.15
N ARG A 79 -0.10 -7.97 -7.03
CA ARG A 79 0.44 -6.89 -6.20
C ARG A 79 1.90 -6.68 -6.53
N LEU A 80 2.31 -5.43 -6.55
CA LEU A 80 3.73 -5.09 -6.62
C LEU A 80 4.41 -5.53 -5.32
N VAL A 81 5.61 -6.09 -5.41
CA VAL A 81 6.43 -6.35 -4.22
C VAL A 81 6.77 -5.01 -3.56
N VAL A 82 6.31 -4.81 -2.34
CA VAL A 82 6.52 -3.57 -1.60
C VAL A 82 7.90 -3.61 -0.95
N THR A 83 8.77 -2.71 -1.38
CA THR A 83 10.12 -2.53 -0.86
C THR A 83 10.22 -1.19 -0.13
N PRO A 84 11.28 -0.92 0.65
CA PRO A 84 11.49 0.39 1.27
C PRO A 84 11.50 1.55 0.27
N LEU A 85 11.84 1.31 -1.00
CA LEU A 85 11.76 2.33 -2.06
C LEU A 85 10.30 2.58 -2.47
N THR A 86 9.51 1.53 -2.61
CA THR A 86 8.07 1.61 -2.90
C THR A 86 7.31 2.34 -1.79
N ASP A 87 7.61 2.03 -0.52
CA ASP A 87 7.01 2.71 0.64
C ASP A 87 7.29 4.21 0.66
N ARG A 88 8.51 4.62 0.30
CA ARG A 88 8.85 6.04 0.19
C ARG A 88 8.07 6.75 -0.92
N ILE A 89 7.81 6.05 -2.04
CA ILE A 89 6.94 6.57 -3.09
C ILE A 89 5.51 6.71 -2.55
N TYR A 90 5.00 5.71 -1.82
CA TYR A 90 3.66 5.77 -1.23
C TYR A 90 3.52 6.96 -0.29
N LEU A 91 4.47 7.11 0.63
CA LEU A 91 4.52 8.22 1.57
C LEU A 91 4.55 9.59 0.87
N THR A 92 5.34 9.71 -0.19
CA THR A 92 5.45 10.97 -0.94
C THR A 92 4.14 11.30 -1.64
N VAL A 93 3.52 10.30 -2.28
CA VAL A 93 2.24 10.48 -3.00
C VAL A 93 1.12 10.79 -2.02
N THR A 94 0.97 10.04 -0.93
CA THR A 94 -0.09 10.30 0.06
C THR A 94 0.11 11.65 0.75
N GLN A 95 1.35 12.06 1.03
CA GLN A 95 1.60 13.39 1.59
C GLN A 95 1.23 14.50 0.60
N ALA A 96 1.58 14.38 -0.69
CA ALA A 96 1.18 15.33 -1.72
C ALA A 96 -0.36 15.41 -1.87
N LEU A 97 -1.03 14.25 -1.91
CA LEU A 97 -2.49 14.16 -1.98
C LEU A 97 -3.17 14.82 -0.77
N SER A 98 -2.62 14.65 0.44
CA SER A 98 -3.15 15.30 1.65
C SER A 98 -3.08 16.83 1.60
N MET A 99 -2.18 17.37 0.76
CA MET A 99 -1.97 18.80 0.56
C MET A 99 -2.64 19.32 -0.73
N PHE A 100 -3.44 18.49 -1.41
CA PHE A 100 -4.04 18.81 -2.71
C PHE A 100 -2.99 19.16 -3.78
N LEU A 101 -1.84 18.49 -3.74
CA LEU A 101 -0.75 18.63 -4.70
C LEU A 101 -0.60 17.37 -5.55
N ASP A 102 -0.06 17.55 -6.75
CA ASP A 102 0.37 16.45 -7.61
C ASP A 102 1.76 15.93 -7.17
N CYS A 103 2.04 14.67 -7.49
CA CYS A 103 3.35 14.05 -7.26
C CYS A 103 4.03 13.73 -8.60
N ALA A 104 5.30 14.14 -8.74
CA ALA A 104 6.11 13.85 -9.91
C ALA A 104 7.29 12.92 -9.54
N PRO A 105 7.08 11.58 -9.47
CA PRO A 105 8.17 10.65 -9.21
C PRO A 105 9.14 10.63 -10.41
N ALA A 106 10.41 10.93 -10.14
CA ALA A 106 11.47 10.96 -11.14
C ALA A 106 12.48 9.81 -10.93
N GLY A 107 13.03 9.30 -12.03
CA GLY A 107 14.04 8.24 -12.01
C GLY A 107 14.16 7.53 -13.36
N PRO A 108 15.21 6.71 -13.56
CA PRO A 108 15.45 5.99 -14.82
C PRO A 108 14.25 5.15 -15.30
N ALA A 109 14.21 4.82 -16.59
CA ALA A 109 13.21 3.90 -17.12
C ALA A 109 13.32 2.53 -16.43
N GLY A 110 12.18 1.87 -16.18
CA GLY A 110 12.15 0.53 -15.57
C GLY A 110 12.32 0.47 -14.05
N THR A 111 12.36 1.61 -13.33
CA THR A 111 12.50 1.63 -11.86
C THR A 111 11.18 1.57 -11.09
N GLY A 112 10.11 1.07 -11.71
CA GLY A 112 8.83 0.82 -11.02
C GLY A 112 8.02 2.05 -10.61
N LYS A 113 8.26 3.22 -11.19
CA LYS A 113 7.58 4.49 -10.81
C LYS A 113 6.07 4.42 -11.05
N THR A 114 5.69 4.06 -12.26
CA THR A 114 4.29 3.94 -12.69
C THR A 114 3.61 2.78 -11.97
N GLU A 115 4.32 1.67 -11.80
CA GLU A 115 3.87 0.47 -11.12
C GLU A 115 3.60 0.73 -9.63
N SER A 116 4.44 1.55 -8.98
CA SER A 116 4.23 1.95 -7.58
C SER A 116 2.98 2.81 -7.45
N ILE A 117 2.74 3.77 -8.35
CA ILE A 117 1.50 4.57 -8.35
C ILE A 117 0.27 3.66 -8.56
N LYS A 118 0.35 2.72 -9.51
CA LYS A 118 -0.73 1.76 -9.76
C LYS A 118 -1.02 0.90 -8.54
N ASP A 119 0.00 0.38 -7.85
CA ASP A 119 -0.20 -0.45 -6.67
C ASP A 119 -0.73 0.34 -5.46
N LEU A 120 -0.30 1.60 -5.27
CA LEU A 120 -0.91 2.49 -4.29
C LEU A 120 -2.39 2.73 -4.60
N ALA A 121 -2.74 3.01 -5.86
CA ALA A 121 -4.13 3.19 -6.26
C ALA A 121 -4.97 1.93 -6.00
N LYS A 122 -4.42 0.74 -6.27
CA LYS A 122 -5.05 -0.54 -5.86
C LYS A 122 -5.25 -0.62 -4.36
N ALA A 123 -4.23 -0.25 -3.57
CA ALA A 123 -4.31 -0.22 -2.11
C ALA A 123 -5.36 0.76 -1.60
N MET A 124 -5.59 1.87 -2.31
CA MET A 124 -6.61 2.88 -1.99
C MET A 124 -8.00 2.54 -2.54
N GLY A 125 -8.13 1.50 -3.38
CA GLY A 125 -9.39 1.16 -4.03
C GLY A 125 -9.80 2.19 -5.10
N LEU A 126 -8.83 2.76 -5.82
CA LEU A 126 -9.04 3.80 -6.84
C LEU A 126 -8.67 3.32 -8.25
N LEU A 127 -9.48 3.67 -9.24
CA LEU A 127 -9.18 3.42 -10.65
C LEU A 127 -7.95 4.25 -11.09
N CYS A 128 -6.89 3.58 -11.51
CA CYS A 128 -5.67 4.21 -12.04
C CYS A 128 -5.60 4.07 -13.56
N VAL A 129 -5.70 5.20 -14.27
CA VAL A 129 -5.52 5.27 -15.73
C VAL A 129 -4.14 5.85 -16.02
N VAL A 130 -3.38 5.20 -16.90
CA VAL A 130 -2.04 5.67 -17.31
C VAL A 130 -2.05 6.04 -18.78
N THR A 131 -1.60 7.26 -19.05
CA THR A 131 -1.41 7.82 -20.39
C THR A 131 0.08 7.90 -20.69
N ASN A 132 0.50 7.33 -21.82
CA ASN A 132 1.89 7.35 -22.30
C ASN A 132 2.07 8.38 -23.42
#